data_AF-A0A3M1SJ69-F1
#
_entry.id   AF-A0A3M1SJ69-F1
#
_cell.length_a   1.000
_cell.length_b   1.000
_cell.length_c   1.000
_cell.angle_alpha   90.00
_cell.angle_beta   90.00
_cell.angle_gamma   90.00
#
_symmetry.space_group_name_H-M   'P 1'
#
loop_
_entity.id
_entity.type
_entity.pdbx_description
1 polymer ?
#
loop_
_entity_poly.entity_id
_entity_poly.type
_entity_poly.pdbx_seq_one_letter_code
_entity_poly.pdbx_strand_id
1 'polypeptide(L)'
;MAPETWVELEFTDGSRVHLTGASSMTFNDAGQKRLYLRHGTMSCRAKPQPADRPMRVFTSSAQLDVVGTRFEVEAEAVMTTVRVDEGKVRVRRLPDGADVEVPARHCVIAGPYRDLTPVPVADGVSYWTSDLASGPRYTRGEWVPATETRAPALRATARADNNGMYGVSFRLARPAAPLVVLKPGCRIVVQGRMAEATDLIVGMTLWSEDNRFAGNFQVRMAGAQFQSGRPFSLVIPVEDFTLIPNLRSRAEEFPASPVGSIVQSIWIHTRKVPAGLEVTRVRVDGPRESPDAASNEGESPPPIDVWTAASTGNLEALEAHARCGTPLDAVLVGQGVPGAGATPLHLAVLCNRPEVARFLIDRGVDLNRRAADIFGGTPLHWAAALGRLEMVRLLLEAGADVNALDYRKATPLDAAGSHPGLPGETRAAIRELLRAHGGRSAKQASKASPVSPDVEPAAA
;
A
#
# COMPACT_ATOMS: atom_id res chain seq x y z
N MET A 1 -31.74 -4.70 10.79
CA MET A 1 -31.58 -3.23 10.74
C MET A 1 -31.49 -2.80 9.27
N ALA A 2 -31.90 -1.58 8.93
CA ALA A 2 -31.75 -1.07 7.57
C ALA A 2 -30.25 -0.85 7.24
N PRO A 3 -29.84 -0.82 5.97
CA PRO A 3 -28.42 -0.73 5.57
C PRO A 3 -27.65 0.45 6.16
N GLU A 4 -28.33 1.57 6.41
CA GLU A 4 -27.77 2.83 6.93
C GLU A 4 -27.79 2.92 8.47
N THR A 5 -28.30 1.90 9.17
CA THR A 5 -28.44 1.95 10.63
C THR A 5 -27.18 1.41 11.30
N TRP A 6 -26.68 2.14 12.29
CA TRP A 6 -25.61 1.69 13.17
C TRP A 6 -26.14 1.45 14.58
N VAL A 7 -25.56 0.49 15.29
CA VAL A 7 -25.89 0.18 16.68
C VAL A 7 -24.59 0.02 17.47
N GLU A 8 -24.59 0.62 18.66
CA GLU A 8 -23.57 0.42 19.68
C GLU A 8 -24.15 -0.46 20.79
N LEU A 9 -23.41 -1.49 21.18
CA LEU A 9 -23.77 -2.41 22.24
C LEU A 9 -22.69 -2.36 23.31
N GLU A 10 -23.09 -2.03 24.53
CA GLU A 10 -22.25 -2.11 25.72
C GLU A 10 -22.69 -3.31 26.57
N PHE A 11 -21.74 -4.19 26.88
CA PHE A 11 -22.00 -5.38 27.68
C PHE A 11 -21.66 -5.13 29.15
N THR A 12 -22.25 -5.93 30.04
CA THR A 12 -22.02 -5.84 31.50
C THR A 12 -20.57 -6.11 31.90
N ASP A 13 -19.81 -6.83 31.07
CA ASP A 13 -18.37 -7.03 31.24
C ASP A 13 -17.50 -5.85 30.73
N GLY A 14 -18.13 -4.77 30.28
CA GLY A 14 -17.48 -3.57 29.77
C GLY A 14 -16.98 -3.67 28.32
N SER A 15 -17.26 -4.77 27.61
CA SER A 15 -16.99 -4.86 26.17
C SER A 15 -17.90 -3.92 25.39
N ARG A 16 -17.41 -3.33 24.30
CA ARG A 16 -18.20 -2.51 23.39
C ARG A 16 -18.08 -2.98 21.96
N VAL A 17 -19.20 -3.02 21.25
CA VAL A 17 -19.29 -3.44 19.85
C VAL A 17 -20.09 -2.41 19.07
N HIS A 18 -19.50 -1.87 18.00
CA HIS A 18 -20.18 -1.00 17.04
C HIS A 18 -20.40 -1.78 15.74
N LEU A 19 -21.63 -1.73 15.22
CA LEU A 19 -22.06 -2.49 14.04
C LEU A 19 -22.72 -1.59 13.03
N THR A 20 -22.43 -1.79 11.76
CA THR A 20 -23.16 -1.19 10.63
C THR A 20 -23.57 -2.27 9.64
N GLY A 21 -24.80 -2.21 9.13
CA GLY A 21 -25.28 -3.13 8.09
C GLY A 21 -26.05 -4.35 8.59
N ALA A 22 -26.16 -5.37 7.74
CA ALA A 22 -27.04 -6.51 7.96
C ALA A 22 -26.42 -7.51 8.96
N SER A 23 -26.78 -7.34 10.23
CA SER A 23 -26.25 -8.14 11.35
C SER A 23 -27.35 -8.71 12.24
N SER A 24 -27.07 -9.83 12.90
CA SER A 24 -27.87 -10.36 14.02
C SER A 24 -26.97 -10.80 15.17
N MET A 25 -27.46 -10.69 16.40
CA MET A 25 -26.74 -11.10 17.60
C MET A 25 -27.60 -12.08 18.40
N THR A 26 -26.98 -13.14 18.88
CA THR A 26 -27.62 -14.18 19.70
C THR A 26 -26.76 -14.49 20.91
N PHE A 27 -27.43 -14.88 21.99
CA PHE A 27 -26.80 -15.34 23.23
C PHE A 27 -27.19 -16.79 23.43
N ASN A 28 -26.26 -17.63 23.90
CA ASN A 28 -26.62 -18.95 24.40
C ASN A 28 -26.81 -18.93 25.93
N ASP A 29 -27.37 -20.00 26.45
CA ASP A 29 -27.67 -20.16 27.89
C ASP A 29 -26.42 -20.14 28.79
N ALA A 30 -25.22 -20.28 28.18
CA ALA A 30 -23.93 -20.21 28.86
C ALA A 30 -23.29 -18.80 28.85
N GLY A 31 -23.98 -17.78 28.31
CA GLY A 31 -23.51 -16.40 28.24
C GLY A 31 -22.51 -16.12 27.10
N GLN A 32 -22.29 -17.07 26.19
CA GLN A 32 -21.44 -16.86 25.02
C GLN A 32 -22.14 -15.94 24.01
N LYS A 33 -21.44 -14.88 23.63
CA LYS A 33 -21.89 -13.89 22.64
C LYS A 33 -21.58 -14.42 21.24
N ARG A 34 -22.61 -14.57 20.41
CA ARG A 34 -22.51 -14.95 19.00
C ARG A 34 -23.08 -13.86 18.11
N LEU A 35 -22.22 -13.29 17.29
CA LEU A 35 -22.59 -12.27 16.32
C LEU A 35 -22.52 -12.83 14.91
N TYR A 36 -23.53 -12.52 14.09
CA TYR A 36 -23.57 -12.83 12.67
C TYR A 36 -23.56 -11.52 11.89
N LEU A 37 -22.50 -11.30 11.10
CA LEU A 37 -22.30 -10.14 10.24
C LEU A 37 -22.32 -10.60 8.79
N ARG A 38 -23.45 -10.40 8.10
CA ARG A 38 -23.64 -10.89 6.73
C ARG A 38 -22.97 -9.98 5.70
N HIS A 39 -23.20 -8.66 5.85
CA HIS A 39 -22.55 -7.59 5.09
C HIS A 39 -22.47 -6.34 5.95
N GLY A 40 -21.31 -5.69 5.99
CA GLY A 40 -21.10 -4.43 6.71
C GLY A 40 -19.79 -4.40 7.50
N THR A 41 -19.70 -3.45 8.44
CA THR A 41 -18.50 -3.22 9.24
C THR A 41 -18.79 -3.42 10.71
N MET A 42 -17.78 -3.89 11.44
CA MET A 42 -17.79 -4.00 12.89
C MET A 42 -16.47 -3.51 13.46
N SER A 43 -16.53 -2.71 14.51
CA SER A 43 -15.39 -2.47 15.39
C SER A 43 -15.71 -2.96 16.80
N CYS A 44 -14.73 -3.53 17.48
CA CYS A 44 -14.94 -4.10 18.80
C CYS A 44 -13.76 -3.83 19.73
N ARG A 45 -14.09 -3.46 20.97
CA ARG A 45 -13.20 -3.50 22.12
C ARG A 45 -13.71 -4.58 23.08
N ALA A 46 -13.12 -5.77 22.98
CA ALA A 46 -13.49 -6.92 23.80
C ALA A 46 -12.59 -7.04 25.03
N LYS A 47 -13.17 -7.19 26.23
CA LYS A 47 -12.41 -7.51 27.45
C LYS A 47 -11.99 -8.99 27.47
N PRO A 48 -10.93 -9.36 28.23
CA PRO A 48 -10.47 -10.75 28.35
C PRO A 48 -11.62 -11.67 28.76
N GLN A 49 -11.89 -12.68 27.92
CA GLN A 49 -12.87 -13.72 28.19
C GLN A 49 -12.13 -14.99 28.67
N PRO A 50 -12.77 -15.84 29.50
CA PRO A 50 -12.19 -17.11 29.95
C PRO A 50 -11.77 -18.01 28.78
N ALA A 51 -10.72 -18.81 29.00
CA ALA A 51 -10.16 -19.73 28.04
C ALA A 51 -11.08 -20.95 27.82
N ASP A 52 -12.11 -20.78 27.00
CA ASP A 52 -13.15 -21.76 26.60
C ASP A 52 -14.41 -21.04 26.06
N ARG A 53 -14.58 -19.76 26.42
CA ARG A 53 -15.76 -18.94 26.09
C ARG A 53 -15.41 -17.66 25.32
N PRO A 54 -14.69 -17.73 24.18
CA PRO A 54 -14.43 -16.56 23.37
C PRO A 54 -15.74 -16.01 22.79
N MET A 55 -15.76 -14.70 22.51
CA MET A 55 -16.80 -14.12 21.68
C MET A 55 -16.61 -14.64 20.25
N ARG A 56 -17.71 -15.08 19.62
CA ARG A 56 -17.67 -15.61 18.25
C ARG A 56 -18.36 -14.69 17.28
N VAL A 57 -17.67 -14.41 16.18
CA VAL A 57 -18.21 -13.60 15.08
C VAL A 57 -18.23 -14.45 13.82
N PHE A 58 -19.38 -14.52 13.17
CA PHE A 58 -19.61 -15.29 11.96
C PHE A 58 -19.89 -14.35 10.80
N THR A 59 -19.17 -14.54 9.69
CA THR A 59 -19.42 -13.88 8.42
C THR A 59 -19.75 -14.89 7.33
N SER A 60 -19.98 -14.43 6.10
CA SER A 60 -20.16 -15.28 4.92
C SER A 60 -18.95 -16.20 4.63
N SER A 61 -17.74 -15.79 5.04
CA SER A 61 -16.47 -16.40 4.64
C SER A 61 -15.56 -16.78 5.81
N ALA A 62 -15.86 -16.33 7.03
CA ALA A 62 -15.03 -16.56 8.21
C ALA A 62 -15.81 -16.75 9.52
N GLN A 63 -15.22 -17.51 10.44
CA GLN A 63 -15.53 -17.51 11.87
C GLN A 63 -14.34 -16.90 12.61
N LEU A 64 -14.59 -15.97 13.52
CA LEU A 64 -13.58 -15.36 14.38
C LEU A 64 -13.82 -15.77 15.83
N ASP A 65 -12.79 -16.31 16.48
CA ASP A 65 -12.75 -16.50 17.93
C ASP A 65 -11.93 -15.36 18.55
N VAL A 66 -12.61 -14.50 19.31
CA VAL A 66 -12.07 -13.24 19.84
C VAL A 66 -11.69 -13.41 21.32
N VAL A 67 -10.45 -13.09 21.66
CA VAL A 67 -9.90 -13.23 23.03
C VAL A 67 -9.25 -11.90 23.47
N GLY A 68 -9.98 -11.08 24.25
CA GLY A 68 -9.45 -9.87 24.92
C GLY A 68 -8.62 -8.95 24.02
N THR A 69 -9.26 -8.22 23.12
CA THR A 69 -8.60 -7.59 21.97
C THR A 69 -9.39 -6.38 21.44
N ARG A 70 -8.70 -5.49 20.71
CA ARG A 70 -9.29 -4.45 19.88
C ARG A 70 -9.08 -4.80 18.41
N PHE A 71 -10.15 -4.82 17.63
CA PHE A 71 -10.10 -5.25 16.23
C PHE A 71 -11.27 -4.67 15.40
N GLU A 72 -11.07 -4.67 14.09
CA GLU A 72 -12.06 -4.28 13.08
C GLU A 72 -12.31 -5.42 12.10
N VAL A 73 -13.56 -5.56 11.67
CA VAL A 73 -13.99 -6.55 10.68
C VAL A 73 -14.80 -5.86 9.60
N GLU A 74 -14.42 -6.09 8.35
CA GLU A 74 -15.17 -5.70 7.16
C GLU A 74 -15.63 -6.97 6.47
N ALA A 75 -16.96 -7.20 6.45
CA ALA A 75 -17.57 -8.38 5.87
C ALA A 75 -18.28 -8.00 4.57
N GLU A 76 -17.81 -8.58 3.47
CA GLU A 76 -18.45 -8.51 2.17
C GLU A 76 -19.10 -9.85 1.81
N ALA A 77 -19.75 -9.91 0.64
CA ALA A 77 -20.47 -11.10 0.19
C ALA A 77 -19.61 -12.35 0.10
N VAL A 78 -18.33 -12.20 -0.24
CA VAL A 78 -17.42 -13.31 -0.56
C VAL A 78 -16.11 -13.26 0.23
N MET A 79 -15.84 -12.19 0.97
CA MET A 79 -14.60 -12.04 1.72
C MET A 79 -14.81 -11.30 3.03
N THR A 80 -13.93 -11.57 3.99
CA THR A 80 -13.88 -10.90 5.28
C THR A 80 -12.47 -10.43 5.55
N THR A 81 -12.30 -9.13 5.79
CA THR A 81 -11.02 -8.55 6.23
C THR A 81 -11.08 -8.36 7.74
N VAL A 82 -10.06 -8.83 8.45
CA VAL A 82 -9.92 -8.66 9.90
C VAL A 82 -8.65 -7.90 10.17
N ARG A 83 -8.72 -6.79 10.91
CA ARG A 83 -7.56 -6.01 11.39
C ARG A 83 -7.52 -6.06 12.90
N VAL A 84 -6.38 -6.39 13.49
CA VAL A 84 -6.22 -6.49 14.96
C VAL A 84 -5.30 -5.38 15.42
N ASP A 85 -5.80 -4.48 16.26
CA ASP A 85 -5.03 -3.35 16.80
C ASP A 85 -4.27 -3.75 18.07
N GLU A 86 -4.92 -4.52 18.96
CA GLU A 86 -4.38 -4.96 20.26
C GLU A 86 -4.79 -6.40 20.55
N GLY A 87 -3.95 -7.20 21.20
CA GLY A 87 -4.27 -8.60 21.54
C GLY A 87 -4.15 -9.54 20.33
N LYS A 88 -5.09 -10.49 20.19
CA LYS A 88 -5.10 -11.44 19.07
C LYS A 88 -6.49 -11.95 18.73
N VAL A 89 -6.69 -12.31 17.47
CA VAL A 89 -7.93 -12.91 16.96
C VAL A 89 -7.60 -14.19 16.19
N ARG A 90 -8.28 -15.30 16.49
CA ARG A 90 -8.18 -16.50 15.65
C ARG A 90 -9.24 -16.44 14.57
N VAL A 91 -8.83 -16.49 13.31
CA VAL A 91 -9.71 -16.47 12.15
C VAL A 91 -9.73 -17.85 11.52
N ARG A 92 -10.91 -18.41 11.31
CA ARG A 92 -11.14 -19.65 10.57
C ARG A 92 -11.91 -19.35 9.29
N ARG A 93 -11.38 -19.72 8.14
CA ARG A 93 -12.08 -19.63 6.85
C ARG A 93 -13.12 -20.74 6.73
N LEU A 94 -14.35 -20.38 6.38
CA LEU A 94 -15.46 -21.34 6.33
C LEU A 94 -15.40 -22.32 5.15
N PRO A 95 -15.05 -21.91 3.91
CA PRO A 95 -14.98 -22.81 2.76
C PRO A 95 -14.12 -24.08 2.93
N ASP A 96 -12.99 -23.99 3.63
CA ASP A 96 -12.01 -25.07 3.75
C ASP A 96 -11.59 -25.37 5.21
N GLY A 97 -12.09 -24.63 6.18
CA GLY A 97 -11.80 -24.83 7.60
C GLY A 97 -10.42 -24.34 8.05
N ALA A 98 -9.60 -23.75 7.17
CA ALA A 98 -8.27 -23.27 7.49
C ALA A 98 -8.32 -22.19 8.59
N ASP A 99 -7.41 -22.22 9.55
CA ASP A 99 -7.34 -21.23 10.63
C ASP A 99 -5.97 -20.57 10.77
N VAL A 100 -5.99 -19.33 11.26
CA VAL A 100 -4.77 -18.60 11.60
C VAL A 100 -4.99 -17.67 12.79
N GLU A 101 -3.96 -17.55 13.61
CA GLU A 101 -3.92 -16.56 14.69
C GLU A 101 -3.37 -15.25 14.13
N VAL A 102 -4.16 -14.18 14.27
CA VAL A 102 -3.81 -12.82 13.84
C VAL A 102 -3.41 -12.04 15.09
N PRO A 103 -2.11 -11.77 15.29
CA PRO A 103 -1.66 -10.96 16.42
C PRO A 103 -1.96 -9.48 16.18
N ALA A 104 -1.82 -8.67 17.23
CA ALA A 104 -1.87 -7.21 17.13
C ALA A 104 -0.99 -6.67 15.98
N ARG A 105 -1.43 -5.56 15.39
CA ARG A 105 -0.78 -4.88 14.27
C ARG A 105 -0.67 -5.77 13.03
N HIS A 106 -1.63 -6.66 12.83
CA HIS A 106 -1.74 -7.49 11.63
C HIS A 106 -3.17 -7.52 11.10
N CYS A 107 -3.30 -7.86 9.83
CA CYS A 107 -4.57 -8.09 9.17
C CYS A 107 -4.56 -9.42 8.44
N VAL A 108 -5.73 -10.01 8.26
CA VAL A 108 -5.89 -11.19 7.41
C VAL A 108 -7.15 -11.03 6.57
N ILE A 109 -7.11 -11.57 5.35
CA ILE A 109 -8.26 -11.62 4.45
C ILE A 109 -8.70 -13.08 4.32
N ALA A 110 -9.89 -13.37 4.85
CA ALA A 110 -10.54 -14.67 4.73
C ALA A 110 -11.51 -14.65 3.54
N GLY A 111 -11.14 -15.32 2.46
CA GLY A 111 -11.98 -15.52 1.27
C GLY A 111 -11.67 -16.86 0.60
N PRO A 112 -12.58 -17.42 -0.22
CA PRO A 112 -12.54 -18.80 -0.71
C PRO A 112 -11.30 -19.18 -1.54
N TYR A 113 -10.49 -18.21 -1.98
CA TYR A 113 -9.30 -18.42 -2.81
C TYR A 113 -8.11 -17.52 -2.41
N ARG A 114 -8.06 -17.07 -1.15
CA ARG A 114 -6.96 -16.27 -0.59
C ARG A 114 -6.12 -17.16 0.32
N ASP A 115 -4.84 -16.89 0.52
CA ASP A 115 -4.09 -17.52 1.62
C ASP A 115 -4.44 -16.86 2.95
N LEU A 116 -4.63 -17.66 3.99
CA LEU A 116 -4.99 -17.16 5.32
C LEU A 116 -3.72 -16.79 6.10
N THR A 117 -2.97 -15.81 5.60
CA THR A 117 -1.71 -15.37 6.21
C THR A 117 -1.87 -14.00 6.86
N PRO A 118 -1.54 -13.83 8.16
CA PRO A 118 -1.48 -12.52 8.80
C PRO A 118 -0.42 -11.67 8.12
N VAL A 119 -0.84 -10.51 7.64
CA VAL A 119 0.02 -9.49 7.05
C VAL A 119 0.16 -8.34 8.06
N PRO A 120 1.37 -7.87 8.39
CA PRO A 120 1.54 -6.72 9.26
C PRO A 120 0.75 -5.51 8.74
N VAL A 121 -0.04 -4.91 9.62
CA VAL A 121 -0.64 -3.60 9.40
C VAL A 121 0.44 -2.59 9.77
N ALA A 122 0.85 -1.78 8.79
CA ALA A 122 1.91 -0.80 9.00
C ALA A 122 1.59 0.12 10.19
N ASP A 123 2.54 0.24 11.13
CA ASP A 123 2.47 1.06 12.34
C ASP A 123 2.41 2.55 12.00
N GLY A 124 1.20 3.04 11.70
CA GLY A 124 0.98 4.41 11.25
C GLY A 124 1.61 4.63 9.88
N VAL A 125 0.83 5.16 8.94
CA VAL A 125 1.37 5.47 7.63
C VAL A 125 2.39 6.61 7.78
N SER A 126 3.67 6.24 7.76
CA SER A 126 4.81 7.17 7.83
C SER A 126 5.09 7.79 6.45
N TYR A 127 4.37 7.33 5.43
CA TYR A 127 4.52 7.69 4.03
C TYR A 127 3.16 7.95 3.38
N TRP A 128 2.88 9.17 2.94
CA TRP A 128 1.64 9.48 2.22
C TRP A 128 1.95 10.30 0.98
N THR A 129 1.27 10.06 -0.15
CA THR A 129 1.41 10.88 -1.36
C THR A 129 0.04 11.31 -1.89
N SER A 130 -0.03 12.54 -2.39
CA SER A 130 -1.20 13.05 -3.09
C SER A 130 -1.41 12.30 -4.41
N ASP A 131 -2.62 11.81 -4.66
CA ASP A 131 -3.03 11.30 -5.97
C ASP A 131 -3.81 12.38 -6.74
N LEU A 132 -3.10 13.14 -7.55
CA LEU A 132 -3.69 14.16 -8.44
C LEU A 132 -4.04 13.61 -9.83
N ALA A 133 -3.57 12.40 -10.17
CA ALA A 133 -3.72 11.82 -11.49
C ALA A 133 -5.14 11.28 -11.73
N SER A 134 -5.81 10.79 -10.69
CA SER A 134 -7.14 10.18 -10.77
C SER A 134 -8.32 11.15 -10.60
N GLY A 135 -8.06 12.46 -10.49
CA GLY A 135 -9.06 13.46 -10.12
C GLY A 135 -9.16 13.61 -8.59
N PRO A 136 -8.57 14.66 -8.00
CA PRO A 136 -8.26 14.69 -6.58
C PRO A 136 -9.51 14.85 -5.72
N ARG A 137 -9.97 13.74 -5.14
CA ARG A 137 -11.06 13.73 -4.16
C ARG A 137 -10.58 14.36 -2.85
N TYR A 138 -11.48 15.06 -2.14
CA TYR A 138 -11.19 15.68 -0.83
C TYR A 138 -10.07 16.72 -0.83
N THR A 139 -9.92 17.43 -1.94
CA THR A 139 -9.01 18.56 -2.07
C THR A 139 -9.79 19.87 -2.20
N ARG A 140 -9.11 20.98 -1.92
CA ARG A 140 -9.59 22.33 -2.22
C ARG A 140 -8.62 22.98 -3.18
N GLY A 141 -9.15 23.53 -4.26
CA GLY A 141 -8.39 24.09 -5.36
C GLY A 141 -9.08 23.72 -6.67
N GLU A 142 -8.63 24.32 -7.75
CA GLU A 142 -9.11 24.00 -9.09
C GLU A 142 -8.21 22.90 -9.67
N TRP A 143 -8.76 21.71 -9.91
CA TRP A 143 -7.98 20.63 -10.50
C TRP A 143 -7.72 20.88 -11.98
N VAL A 144 -6.47 20.70 -12.38
CA VAL A 144 -6.00 20.81 -13.75
C VAL A 144 -5.53 19.42 -14.19
N PRO A 145 -6.16 18.80 -15.21
CA PRO A 145 -5.76 17.50 -15.72
C PRO A 145 -4.35 17.54 -16.31
N ALA A 146 -3.72 16.37 -16.40
CA ALA A 146 -2.46 16.20 -17.10
C ALA A 146 -2.61 16.52 -18.59
N THR A 147 -1.57 17.10 -19.18
CA THR A 147 -1.43 17.24 -20.64
C THR A 147 -0.13 16.57 -21.09
N GLU A 148 0.10 16.45 -22.40
CA GLU A 148 1.34 15.87 -22.95
C GLU A 148 2.62 16.54 -22.42
N THR A 149 2.53 17.81 -22.03
CA THR A 149 3.70 18.62 -21.63
C THR A 149 3.68 19.02 -20.15
N ARG A 150 2.61 18.70 -19.40
CA ARG A 150 2.45 19.13 -18.00
C ARG A 150 1.77 18.05 -17.15
N ALA A 151 2.36 17.81 -15.98
CA ALA A 151 1.78 16.96 -14.94
C ALA A 151 0.43 17.54 -14.44
N PRO A 152 -0.48 16.69 -13.93
CA PRO A 152 -1.71 17.19 -13.31
C PRO A 152 -1.38 18.03 -12.09
N ALA A 153 -2.18 19.06 -11.86
CA ALA A 153 -1.94 20.02 -10.78
C ALA A 153 -3.23 20.42 -10.09
N LEU A 154 -3.09 20.93 -8.88
CA LEU A 154 -4.14 21.62 -8.15
C LEU A 154 -3.78 23.10 -8.09
N ARG A 155 -4.57 23.94 -8.76
CA ARG A 155 -4.39 25.37 -8.79
C ARG A 155 -5.03 26.01 -7.57
N ALA A 156 -4.29 26.93 -6.96
CA ALA A 156 -4.73 27.69 -5.80
C ALA A 156 -5.88 28.61 -6.17
N THR A 157 -6.95 28.55 -5.39
CA THR A 157 -8.11 29.43 -5.53
C THR A 157 -8.25 30.32 -4.28
N ALA A 158 -8.99 31.42 -4.42
CA ALA A 158 -9.24 32.32 -3.31
C ALA A 158 -10.01 31.61 -2.19
N ARG A 159 -9.54 31.77 -0.96
CA ARG A 159 -10.22 31.24 0.23
C ARG A 159 -11.41 32.12 0.58
N ALA A 160 -12.59 31.53 0.74
CA ALA A 160 -13.86 32.21 1.03
C ALA A 160 -13.90 32.95 2.38
N ASP A 161 -13.04 32.58 3.32
CA ASP A 161 -12.82 33.26 4.61
C ASP A 161 -11.85 34.44 4.43
N ASN A 162 -12.37 35.50 3.79
CA ASN A 162 -11.83 36.85 3.55
C ASN A 162 -10.51 37.25 4.26
N ASN A 163 -9.36 36.95 3.64
CA ASN A 163 -8.11 37.65 3.96
C ASN A 163 -7.13 37.75 2.76
N GLY A 164 -7.62 37.53 1.54
CA GLY A 164 -6.80 37.52 0.31
C GLY A 164 -5.88 36.30 0.17
N MET A 165 -6.15 35.19 0.86
CA MET A 165 -5.31 33.99 0.73
C MET A 165 -5.71 33.19 -0.51
N TYR A 166 -4.72 32.82 -1.33
CA TYR A 166 -4.89 31.92 -2.46
C TYR A 166 -4.21 30.61 -2.11
N GLY A 167 -4.96 29.52 -2.03
CA GLY A 167 -4.38 28.28 -1.55
C GLY A 167 -5.06 27.02 -2.02
N VAL A 168 -4.38 25.91 -1.74
CA VAL A 168 -4.87 24.56 -1.93
C VAL A 168 -4.83 23.80 -0.61
N SER A 169 -5.66 22.78 -0.47
CA SER A 169 -5.59 21.88 0.68
C SER A 169 -5.86 20.43 0.30
N PHE A 170 -5.21 19.52 0.99
CA PHE A 170 -5.26 18.09 0.81
C PHE A 170 -5.68 17.44 2.12
N ARG A 171 -6.76 16.65 2.12
CA ARG A 171 -7.15 15.86 3.29
C ARG A 171 -6.43 14.51 3.28
N LEU A 172 -5.71 14.22 4.36
CA LEU A 172 -4.91 13.00 4.55
C LEU A 172 -5.72 11.96 5.33
N ALA A 173 -6.20 12.30 6.52
CA ALA A 173 -7.04 11.43 7.33
C ALA A 173 -8.47 11.35 6.78
N ARG A 174 -8.91 10.15 6.38
CA ARG A 174 -10.28 9.82 5.95
C ARG A 174 -10.77 8.62 6.74
N PRO A 175 -12.09 8.45 6.97
CA PRO A 175 -12.63 7.36 7.79
C PRO A 175 -12.17 5.95 7.40
N ALA A 176 -11.81 5.71 6.13
CA ALA A 176 -11.34 4.43 5.61
C ALA A 176 -9.83 4.40 5.23
N ALA A 177 -9.10 5.50 5.43
CA ALA A 177 -7.67 5.57 5.14
C ALA A 177 -6.86 5.52 6.43
N PRO A 178 -5.70 4.84 6.46
CA PRO A 178 -4.87 4.81 7.65
C PRO A 178 -4.44 6.22 8.06
N LEU A 179 -4.35 6.45 9.37
CA LEU A 179 -3.89 7.72 9.92
C LEU A 179 -2.42 7.95 9.59
N VAL A 180 -2.10 9.19 9.23
CA VAL A 180 -0.72 9.63 9.03
C VAL A 180 -0.24 10.25 10.33
N VAL A 181 0.63 9.54 11.05
CA VAL A 181 1.21 9.99 12.32
C VAL A 181 2.61 10.52 12.07
N LEU A 182 2.88 11.74 12.51
CA LEU A 182 4.20 12.36 12.33
C LEU A 182 5.19 11.77 13.34
N LYS A 183 6.30 11.21 12.84
CA LYS A 183 7.40 10.70 13.68
C LYS A 183 8.58 11.69 13.62
N PRO A 184 9.50 11.66 14.61
CA PRO A 184 10.74 12.40 14.50
C PRO A 184 11.46 12.07 13.19
N GLY A 185 11.98 13.07 12.50
CA GLY A 185 12.70 12.94 11.22
C GLY A 185 11.80 12.84 9.98
N CYS A 186 10.46 12.85 10.13
CA CYS A 186 9.55 12.93 9.00
C CYS A 186 9.76 14.22 8.19
N ARG A 187 9.44 14.18 6.89
CA ARG A 187 9.58 15.34 6.00
C ARG A 187 8.35 15.54 5.15
N ILE A 188 7.93 16.79 4.96
CA ILE A 188 6.88 17.18 4.03
C ILE A 188 7.54 17.61 2.73
N VAL A 189 7.24 16.90 1.64
CA VAL A 189 7.71 17.24 0.30
C VAL A 189 6.59 17.90 -0.47
N VAL A 190 6.85 19.09 -1.01
CA VAL A 190 5.88 19.85 -1.81
C VAL A 190 6.50 20.20 -3.15
N GLN A 191 5.87 19.77 -4.24
CA GLN A 191 6.25 20.11 -5.60
C GLN A 191 5.15 20.95 -6.24
N GLY A 192 5.57 21.94 -7.00
CA GLY A 192 4.63 22.84 -7.65
C GLY A 192 5.32 23.85 -8.55
N ARG A 193 4.58 24.89 -8.90
CA ARG A 193 5.02 26.04 -9.67
C ARG A 193 4.23 27.26 -9.18
N MET A 194 4.83 28.43 -9.28
CA MET A 194 4.13 29.70 -9.14
C MET A 194 4.43 30.57 -10.35
N ALA A 195 3.42 31.27 -10.87
CA ALA A 195 3.59 32.22 -11.97
C ALA A 195 4.46 33.40 -11.54
N GLU A 196 4.26 33.89 -10.31
CA GLU A 196 5.03 34.98 -9.72
C GLU A 196 5.69 34.52 -8.42
N ALA A 197 7.00 34.74 -8.28
CA ALA A 197 7.73 34.43 -7.06
C ALA A 197 7.21 35.24 -5.87
N THR A 198 6.73 34.56 -4.83
CA THR A 198 6.24 35.18 -3.60
C THR A 198 6.40 34.22 -2.42
N ASP A 199 6.15 34.71 -1.22
CA ASP A 199 6.19 33.87 -0.02
C ASP A 199 5.15 32.76 -0.08
N LEU A 200 5.61 31.55 0.22
CA LEU A 200 4.76 30.36 0.29
C LEU A 200 4.64 29.93 1.74
N ILE A 201 3.41 29.71 2.19
CA ILE A 201 3.15 29.12 3.50
C ILE A 201 2.67 27.69 3.27
N VAL A 202 3.36 26.75 3.91
CA VAL A 202 2.94 25.35 4.00
C VAL A 202 2.52 25.11 5.44
N GLY A 203 1.36 24.49 5.63
CA GLY A 203 0.87 24.17 6.95
C GLY A 203 0.04 22.91 7.00
N MET A 204 -0.26 22.50 8.22
CA MET A 204 -0.96 21.28 8.54
C MET A 204 -1.97 21.51 9.66
N THR A 205 -3.04 20.73 9.60
CA THR A 205 -4.06 20.65 10.66
C THR A 205 -3.90 19.30 11.34
N LEU A 206 -3.64 19.34 12.64
CA LEU A 206 -3.22 18.18 13.41
C LEU A 206 -4.25 17.80 14.47
N TRP A 207 -4.30 16.51 14.77
CA TRP A 207 -5.19 15.92 15.78
C TRP A 207 -4.40 14.96 16.67
N SER A 208 -4.86 14.78 17.91
CA SER A 208 -4.32 13.76 18.81
C SER A 208 -4.96 12.39 18.55
N GLU A 209 -4.38 11.33 19.11
CA GLU A 209 -4.96 9.97 19.05
C GLU A 209 -6.37 9.89 19.66
N ASP A 210 -6.66 10.74 20.65
CA ASP A 210 -8.00 10.90 21.25
C ASP A 210 -8.96 11.74 20.40
N ASN A 211 -8.61 12.01 19.14
CA ASN A 211 -9.40 12.82 18.21
C ASN A 211 -9.73 14.22 18.76
N ARG A 212 -8.76 14.86 19.43
CA ARG A 212 -8.82 16.28 19.79
C ARG A 212 -8.00 17.10 18.81
N PHE A 213 -8.45 18.33 18.53
CA PHE A 213 -7.69 19.26 17.72
C PHE A 213 -6.35 19.58 18.42
N ALA A 214 -5.24 19.19 17.77
CA ALA A 214 -3.87 19.35 18.27
C ALA A 214 -3.20 20.61 17.71
N GLY A 215 -3.92 21.44 16.96
CA GLY A 215 -3.42 22.73 16.47
C GLY A 215 -3.20 22.78 14.97
N ASN A 216 -2.95 24.00 14.50
CA ASN A 216 -2.50 24.26 13.13
C ASN A 216 -1.04 24.70 13.20
N PHE A 217 -0.19 24.04 12.43
CA PHE A 217 1.24 24.33 12.36
C PHE A 217 1.62 24.76 10.95
N GLN A 218 2.59 25.66 10.83
CA GLN A 218 3.03 26.20 9.55
C GLN A 218 4.52 26.48 9.53
N VAL A 219 5.05 26.53 8.31
CA VAL A 219 6.34 27.11 7.98
C VAL A 219 6.17 28.13 6.85
N ARG A 220 6.99 29.19 6.85
CA ARG A 220 7.01 30.20 5.78
C ARG A 220 8.29 30.05 4.98
N MET A 221 8.16 29.84 3.68
CA MET A 221 9.24 29.86 2.72
C MET A 221 9.34 31.25 2.12
N ALA A 222 10.54 31.83 2.11
CA ALA A 222 10.76 33.16 1.59
C ALA A 222 10.66 33.18 0.07
N GLY A 223 10.01 34.21 -0.49
CA GLY A 223 9.79 34.37 -1.93
C GLY A 223 11.06 34.32 -2.77
N ALA A 224 12.19 34.77 -2.20
CA ALA A 224 13.50 34.75 -2.84
C ALA A 224 14.02 33.34 -3.19
N GLN A 225 13.43 32.28 -2.61
CA GLN A 225 13.77 30.89 -2.91
C GLN A 225 13.11 30.39 -4.21
N PHE A 226 12.15 31.15 -4.77
CA PHE A 226 11.38 30.75 -5.94
C PHE A 226 11.75 31.59 -7.17
N GLN A 227 11.63 30.96 -8.34
CA GLN A 227 11.75 31.63 -9.64
C GLN A 227 10.38 31.63 -10.33
N SER A 228 9.91 32.80 -10.75
CA SER A 228 8.65 32.97 -11.47
C SER A 228 8.55 32.04 -12.67
N GLY A 229 7.47 31.28 -12.75
CA GLY A 229 7.18 30.34 -13.84
C GLY A 229 7.96 29.01 -13.82
N ARG A 230 8.97 28.86 -12.94
CA ARG A 230 9.75 27.62 -12.80
C ARG A 230 9.14 26.68 -11.76
N PRO A 231 9.25 25.35 -11.96
CA PRO A 231 8.85 24.40 -10.94
C PRO A 231 9.76 24.50 -9.71
N PHE A 232 9.20 24.22 -8.54
CA PHE A 232 9.92 24.13 -7.27
C PHE A 232 9.69 22.76 -6.62
N SER A 233 10.62 22.35 -5.77
CA SER A 233 10.53 21.16 -4.92
C SER A 233 11.06 21.54 -3.53
N LEU A 234 10.19 21.49 -2.54
CA LEU A 234 10.50 21.79 -1.14
C LEU A 234 10.55 20.50 -0.35
N VAL A 235 11.54 20.37 0.53
CA VAL A 235 11.65 19.30 1.52
C VAL A 235 11.71 19.95 2.88
N ILE A 236 10.68 19.75 3.70
CA ILE A 236 10.47 20.50 4.94
C ILE A 236 10.45 19.49 6.10
N PRO A 237 11.47 19.48 6.98
CA PRO A 237 11.42 18.72 8.23
C PRO A 237 10.16 19.06 9.03
N VAL A 238 9.53 18.06 9.63
CA VAL A 238 8.32 18.29 10.46
C VAL A 238 8.64 19.17 11.67
N GLU A 239 9.88 19.14 12.14
CA GLU A 239 10.39 19.93 13.26
C GLU A 239 10.42 21.44 12.98
N ASP A 240 10.46 21.85 11.70
CA ASP A 240 10.47 23.27 11.31
C ASP A 240 9.09 23.92 11.39
N PHE A 241 8.04 23.11 11.52
CA PHE A 241 6.67 23.61 11.60
C PHE A 241 6.39 24.15 13.01
N THR A 242 5.91 25.39 13.05
CA THR A 242 5.56 26.08 14.31
C THR A 242 4.08 26.38 14.36
N LEU A 243 3.52 26.45 15.57
CA LEU A 243 2.12 26.78 15.78
C LEU A 243 1.78 28.13 15.12
N ILE A 244 0.66 28.18 14.38
CA ILE A 244 0.27 29.39 13.66
C ILE A 244 0.15 30.59 14.61
N PRO A 245 0.49 31.82 14.17
CA PRO A 245 0.51 33.00 15.05
C PRO A 245 -0.76 33.21 15.86
N ASN A 246 -1.93 32.93 15.28
CA ASN A 246 -3.23 33.15 15.92
C ASN A 246 -3.53 32.19 17.08
N LEU A 247 -2.78 31.09 17.20
CA LEU A 247 -2.93 30.13 18.30
C LEU A 247 -1.84 30.29 19.37
N ARG A 248 -0.86 31.20 19.18
CA ARG A 248 0.28 31.37 20.11
C ARG A 248 -0.11 31.89 21.48
N SER A 249 -1.22 32.61 21.62
CA SER A 249 -1.72 33.09 22.91
C SER A 249 -2.31 31.98 23.79
N ARG A 250 -2.50 30.78 23.23
CA ARG A 250 -2.99 29.57 23.90
C ARG A 250 -2.03 28.41 23.66
N ALA A 251 -0.72 28.71 23.53
CA ALA A 251 0.28 27.73 23.12
C ALA A 251 0.38 26.56 24.12
N GLU A 252 0.11 26.82 25.39
CA GLU A 252 0.04 25.84 26.48
C GLU A 252 -1.04 24.77 26.30
N GLU A 253 -2.03 25.00 25.43
CA GLU A 253 -3.11 24.04 25.12
C GLU A 253 -2.76 23.09 23.97
N PHE A 254 -1.62 23.33 23.29
CA PHE A 254 -1.20 22.58 22.10
C PHE A 254 0.15 21.90 22.35
N PRO A 255 0.46 20.80 21.64
CA PRO A 255 1.79 20.20 21.71
C PRO A 255 2.86 21.20 21.24
N ALA A 256 4.03 21.16 21.87
CA ALA A 256 5.15 22.03 21.50
C ALA A 256 5.73 21.71 20.11
N SER A 257 5.48 20.50 19.61
CA SER A 257 5.94 19.99 18.31
C SER A 257 4.81 19.23 17.61
N PRO A 258 4.76 19.24 16.27
CA PRO A 258 3.79 18.43 15.52
C PRO A 258 4.07 16.93 15.58
N VAL A 259 5.26 16.51 16.06
CA VAL A 259 5.63 15.10 16.24
C VAL A 259 4.66 14.39 17.20
N GLY A 260 4.28 13.16 16.85
CA GLY A 260 3.30 12.34 17.56
C GLY A 260 1.85 12.66 17.20
N SER A 261 1.59 13.72 16.42
CA SER A 261 0.24 14.10 16.02
C SER A 261 -0.19 13.44 14.70
N ILE A 262 -1.51 13.28 14.55
CA ILE A 262 -2.17 12.78 13.33
C ILE A 262 -2.42 13.93 12.37
N VAL A 263 -2.00 13.78 11.12
CA VAL A 263 -2.24 14.77 10.06
C VAL A 263 -3.62 14.61 9.46
N GLN A 264 -4.50 15.57 9.72
CA GLN A 264 -5.81 15.61 9.08
C GLN A 264 -5.73 16.19 7.67
N SER A 265 -5.03 17.30 7.50
CA SER A 265 -4.87 17.94 6.21
C SER A 265 -3.58 18.74 6.11
N ILE A 266 -3.05 18.84 4.89
CA ILE A 266 -1.97 19.75 4.52
C ILE A 266 -2.59 20.86 3.67
N TRP A 267 -2.23 22.10 3.95
CA TRP A 267 -2.69 23.28 3.22
C TRP A 267 -1.49 24.13 2.82
N ILE A 268 -1.57 24.73 1.63
CA ILE A 268 -0.50 25.52 1.05
C ILE A 268 -1.13 26.78 0.48
N HIS A 269 -0.60 27.95 0.81
CA HIS A 269 -1.16 29.20 0.32
C HIS A 269 -0.13 30.30 0.13
N THR A 270 -0.45 31.24 -0.75
CA THR A 270 0.16 32.56 -0.84
C THR A 270 -0.76 33.58 -0.17
N ARG A 271 -0.18 34.55 0.53
CA ARG A 271 -0.94 35.56 1.26
C ARG A 271 -1.10 36.82 0.39
N LYS A 272 -2.34 37.22 0.14
CA LYS A 272 -2.73 38.48 -0.54
C LYS A 272 -2.26 38.63 -1.99
N VAL A 273 -1.66 37.60 -2.59
CA VAL A 273 -1.12 37.63 -3.96
C VAL A 273 -1.64 36.43 -4.76
N PRO A 274 -2.34 36.65 -5.90
CA PRO A 274 -2.74 35.61 -6.82
C PRO A 274 -1.55 35.15 -7.68
N ALA A 275 -0.54 34.56 -7.04
CA ALA A 275 0.75 34.21 -7.64
C ALA A 275 0.71 33.06 -8.66
N GLY A 276 -0.47 32.62 -9.10
CA GLY A 276 -0.63 31.47 -9.98
C GLY A 276 -0.04 30.18 -9.42
N LEU A 277 -0.23 29.93 -8.11
CA LEU A 277 0.29 28.73 -7.43
C LEU A 277 -0.42 27.48 -7.95
N GLU A 278 0.37 26.53 -8.45
CA GLU A 278 -0.05 25.20 -8.89
C GLU A 278 0.76 24.15 -8.13
N VAL A 279 0.10 23.27 -7.37
CA VAL A 279 0.75 22.18 -6.63
C VAL A 279 0.57 20.89 -7.41
N THR A 280 1.67 20.24 -7.75
CA THR A 280 1.71 19.02 -8.57
C THR A 280 1.89 17.76 -7.74
N ARG A 281 2.51 17.87 -6.56
CA ARG A 281 2.64 16.74 -5.63
C ARG A 281 2.83 17.24 -4.20
N VAL A 282 2.20 16.55 -3.25
CA VAL A 282 2.50 16.65 -1.82
C VAL A 282 2.74 15.25 -1.29
N ARG A 283 3.80 15.09 -0.47
CA ARG A 283 4.14 13.82 0.14
C ARG A 283 4.60 14.02 1.58
N VAL A 284 4.33 13.04 2.42
CA VAL A 284 4.89 12.91 3.77
C VAL A 284 5.86 11.73 3.70
N ASP A 285 7.09 11.96 4.11
CA ASP A 285 8.15 10.94 4.16
C ASP A 285 8.44 10.55 5.59
N GLY A 286 8.77 9.27 5.78
CA GLY A 286 9.27 8.76 7.04
C GLY A 286 10.66 9.29 7.36
N PRO A 287 11.12 9.13 8.61
CA PRO A 287 12.52 9.37 8.97
C PRO A 287 13.45 8.59 8.05
N ARG A 288 14.49 9.26 7.54
CA ARG A 288 15.57 8.56 6.83
C ARG A 288 16.28 7.64 7.80
N GLU A 289 16.39 6.37 7.45
CA GLU A 289 17.41 5.50 8.03
C GLU A 289 18.78 5.99 7.51
N SER A 290 19.61 6.48 8.43
CA SER A 290 21.02 6.91 8.29
C SER A 290 21.34 8.31 7.69
N PRO A 291 22.40 8.99 8.20
CA PRO A 291 22.81 10.34 7.77
C PRO A 291 23.58 10.39 6.43
N ASP A 292 23.99 9.24 5.88
CA ASP A 292 24.88 9.19 4.71
C ASP A 292 24.15 9.43 3.37
N ALA A 293 22.84 9.63 3.38
CA ALA A 293 22.05 9.97 2.19
C ALA A 293 22.04 11.48 1.87
N ALA A 294 23.07 12.22 2.25
CA ALA A 294 23.25 13.63 1.96
C ALA A 294 24.13 13.84 0.71
N SER A 295 23.75 13.25 -0.43
CA SER A 295 24.27 13.65 -1.75
C SER A 295 23.42 13.04 -2.87
N ASN A 296 22.17 13.48 -3.02
CA ASN A 296 21.44 13.37 -4.29
C ASN A 296 20.24 14.32 -4.27
N GLU A 297 20.52 15.61 -4.08
CA GLU A 297 19.61 16.64 -4.55
C GLU A 297 19.95 16.93 -6.02
N GLY A 298 18.97 16.75 -6.91
CA GLY A 298 18.98 17.40 -8.23
C GLY A 298 19.22 16.55 -9.48
N GLU A 299 19.17 15.22 -9.43
CA GLU A 299 19.20 14.44 -10.68
C GLU A 299 17.77 14.32 -11.24
N SER A 300 17.50 14.96 -12.38
CA SER A 300 16.27 14.72 -13.16
C SER A 300 16.28 13.27 -13.63
N PRO A 301 15.14 12.55 -13.62
CA PRO A 301 15.10 11.21 -14.21
C PRO A 301 15.60 11.30 -15.65
N PRO A 302 16.40 10.31 -16.09
CA PRO A 302 16.93 10.32 -17.45
C PRO A 302 15.76 10.33 -18.47
N PRO A 303 15.98 10.88 -19.67
CA PRO A 303 14.92 11.04 -20.68
C PRO A 303 14.40 9.71 -21.23
N ILE A 304 15.18 8.63 -21.10
CA ILE A 304 14.75 7.27 -21.39
C ILE A 304 13.95 6.74 -20.20
N ASP A 305 12.77 6.16 -20.43
CA ASP A 305 11.96 5.58 -19.36
C ASP A 305 12.54 4.26 -18.83
N VAL A 306 12.09 3.84 -17.64
CA VAL A 306 12.58 2.65 -16.93
C VAL A 306 12.39 1.34 -17.71
N TRP A 307 11.36 1.24 -18.56
CA TRP A 307 11.06 0.05 -19.36
C TRP A 307 11.95 -0.03 -20.59
N THR A 308 12.17 1.10 -21.26
CA THR A 308 13.08 1.24 -22.40
C THR A 308 14.52 1.05 -21.94
N ALA A 309 14.90 1.58 -20.77
CA ALA A 309 16.21 1.34 -20.18
C ALA A 309 16.42 -0.16 -19.88
N ALA A 310 15.42 -0.82 -19.29
CA ALA A 310 15.52 -2.25 -18.98
C ALA A 310 15.57 -3.17 -20.21
N SER A 311 14.80 -2.86 -21.26
CA SER A 311 14.80 -3.65 -22.50
C SER A 311 16.09 -3.48 -23.33
N THR A 312 16.62 -2.25 -23.37
CA THR A 312 17.85 -1.94 -24.12
C THR A 312 19.13 -2.33 -23.41
N GLY A 313 19.07 -2.61 -22.10
CA GLY A 313 20.26 -2.93 -21.29
C GLY A 313 20.97 -1.68 -20.74
N ASN A 314 20.30 -0.53 -20.70
CA ASN A 314 20.89 0.73 -20.24
C ASN A 314 20.91 0.79 -18.70
N LEU A 315 21.94 0.18 -18.12
CA LEU A 315 22.14 0.12 -16.67
C LEU A 315 22.36 1.51 -16.05
N GLU A 316 23.08 2.40 -16.75
CA GLU A 316 23.34 3.76 -16.30
C GLU A 316 22.03 4.55 -16.10
N ALA A 317 21.09 4.42 -17.04
CA ALA A 317 19.77 5.03 -16.90
C ALA A 317 18.95 4.42 -15.77
N LEU A 318 19.04 3.11 -15.53
CA LEU A 318 18.37 2.46 -14.40
C LEU A 318 18.96 2.87 -13.04
N GLU A 319 20.28 3.01 -12.97
CA GLU A 319 20.96 3.56 -11.80
C GLU A 319 20.52 4.99 -11.52
N ALA A 320 20.48 5.85 -12.55
CA ALA A 320 19.97 7.21 -12.44
C ALA A 320 18.51 7.23 -11.99
N HIS A 321 17.63 6.41 -12.61
CA HIS A 321 16.24 6.27 -12.16
C HIS A 321 16.12 5.89 -10.69
N ALA A 322 16.97 4.98 -10.23
CA ALA A 322 16.98 4.55 -8.85
C ALA A 322 17.53 5.64 -7.89
N ARG A 323 18.53 6.42 -8.31
CA ARG A 323 18.99 7.63 -7.59
C ARG A 323 17.88 8.66 -7.47
N CYS A 324 17.05 8.82 -8.51
CA CYS A 324 15.89 9.71 -8.53
C CYS A 324 14.67 9.17 -7.75
N GLY A 325 14.71 7.93 -7.23
CA GLY A 325 13.57 7.30 -6.55
C GLY A 325 12.41 6.91 -7.48
N THR A 326 12.69 6.69 -8.77
CA THR A 326 11.69 6.15 -9.71
C THR A 326 11.38 4.70 -9.35
N PRO A 327 10.10 4.28 -9.23
CA PRO A 327 9.75 2.89 -8.98
C PRO A 327 10.27 1.97 -10.10
N LEU A 328 11.18 1.05 -9.76
CA LEU A 328 11.76 0.10 -10.70
C LEU A 328 10.87 -1.14 -10.95
N ASP A 329 9.77 -1.25 -10.21
CA ASP A 329 8.75 -2.30 -10.35
C ASP A 329 7.50 -1.81 -11.09
N ALA A 330 7.56 -0.61 -11.69
CA ALA A 330 6.44 0.02 -12.38
C ALA A 330 5.88 -0.88 -13.50
N VAL A 331 4.56 -0.98 -13.59
CA VAL A 331 3.89 -1.75 -14.65
C VAL A 331 3.77 -0.88 -15.89
N LEU A 332 4.20 -1.38 -17.05
CA LEU A 332 4.08 -0.68 -18.32
C LEU A 332 2.60 -0.53 -18.68
N VAL A 333 2.11 0.71 -18.74
CA VAL A 333 0.73 1.02 -19.12
C VAL A 333 0.72 1.62 -20.52
N GLY A 334 0.31 0.83 -21.52
CA GLY A 334 0.13 1.28 -22.90
C GLY A 334 -0.85 0.39 -23.64
N GLN A 335 -1.95 0.95 -24.14
CA GLN A 335 -2.91 0.21 -24.97
C GLN A 335 -2.25 -0.12 -26.33
N GLY A 336 -2.20 -1.40 -26.71
CA GLY A 336 -1.75 -1.82 -28.05
C GLY A 336 -0.25 -2.05 -28.24
N VAL A 337 0.58 -2.01 -27.19
CA VAL A 337 2.02 -2.36 -27.26
C VAL A 337 2.23 -3.81 -26.82
N PRO A 338 2.97 -4.65 -27.56
CA PRO A 338 3.39 -5.97 -27.07
C PRO A 338 4.19 -5.81 -25.76
N GLY A 339 3.65 -6.29 -24.64
CA GLY A 339 4.24 -6.11 -23.31
C GLY A 339 3.48 -5.15 -22.37
N ALA A 340 2.32 -4.63 -22.76
CA ALA A 340 1.42 -3.94 -21.84
C ALA A 340 1.15 -4.82 -20.60
N GLY A 341 1.43 -4.29 -19.41
CA GLY A 341 1.36 -5.04 -18.16
C GLY A 341 2.68 -5.63 -17.66
N ALA A 342 3.79 -5.51 -18.39
CA ALA A 342 5.11 -6.00 -17.98
C ALA A 342 5.82 -5.02 -17.02
N THR A 343 6.66 -5.55 -16.12
CA THR A 343 7.60 -4.74 -15.31
C THR A 343 8.96 -4.61 -16.03
N PRO A 344 9.85 -3.69 -15.60
CA PRO A 344 11.23 -3.63 -16.11
C PRO A 344 11.95 -4.99 -16.08
N LEU A 345 11.71 -5.80 -15.03
CA LEU A 345 12.30 -7.14 -14.92
C LEU A 345 11.78 -8.11 -16.00
N HIS A 346 10.48 -8.05 -16.35
CA HIS A 346 9.94 -8.84 -17.47
C HIS A 346 10.60 -8.46 -18.79
N LEU A 347 10.81 -7.17 -19.04
CA LEU A 347 11.43 -6.68 -20.28
C LEU A 347 12.93 -7.02 -20.35
N ALA A 348 13.64 -6.98 -19.22
CA ALA A 348 15.02 -7.45 -19.12
C ALA A 348 15.13 -8.94 -19.45
N VAL A 349 14.17 -9.76 -18.97
CA VAL A 349 14.08 -11.19 -19.31
C VAL A 349 13.77 -11.39 -20.79
N LEU A 350 12.77 -10.67 -21.34
CA LEU A 350 12.39 -10.75 -22.75
C LEU A 350 13.57 -10.47 -23.68
N CYS A 351 14.33 -9.41 -23.37
CA CYS A 351 15.48 -8.96 -24.15
C CYS A 351 16.81 -9.62 -23.74
N ASN A 352 16.77 -10.57 -22.79
CA ASN A 352 17.94 -11.30 -22.28
C ASN A 352 19.08 -10.39 -21.80
N ARG A 353 18.80 -9.50 -20.84
CA ARG A 353 19.74 -8.54 -20.22
C ARG A 353 20.11 -8.93 -18.78
N PRO A 354 21.00 -9.93 -18.56
CA PRO A 354 21.23 -10.49 -17.23
C PRO A 354 21.83 -9.49 -16.23
N GLU A 355 22.64 -8.54 -16.69
CA GLU A 355 23.22 -7.47 -15.86
C GLU A 355 22.13 -6.54 -15.30
N VAL A 356 21.17 -6.17 -16.17
CA VAL A 356 20.00 -5.38 -15.77
C VAL A 356 19.10 -6.19 -14.84
N ALA A 357 18.87 -7.46 -15.13
CA ALA A 357 18.06 -8.32 -14.26
C ALA A 357 18.68 -8.41 -12.86
N ARG A 358 20.00 -8.62 -12.75
CA ARG A 358 20.71 -8.63 -11.46
C ARG A 358 20.54 -7.30 -10.73
N PHE A 359 20.76 -6.19 -11.43
CA PHE A 359 20.57 -4.86 -10.85
C PHE A 359 19.16 -4.67 -10.29
N LEU A 360 18.12 -5.02 -11.04
CA LEU A 360 16.73 -4.87 -10.59
C LEU A 360 16.42 -5.76 -9.37
N ILE A 361 16.94 -6.99 -9.37
CA ILE A 361 16.81 -7.94 -8.25
C ILE A 361 17.47 -7.38 -6.99
N ASP A 362 18.68 -6.85 -7.10
CA ASP A 362 19.43 -6.27 -5.98
C ASP A 362 18.70 -5.05 -5.37
N ARG A 363 17.78 -4.42 -6.12
CA ARG A 363 16.90 -3.34 -5.63
C ARG A 363 15.57 -3.83 -5.05
N GLY A 364 15.37 -5.13 -4.90
CA GLY A 364 14.24 -5.71 -4.19
C GLY A 364 12.91 -5.63 -4.95
N VAL A 365 12.93 -5.63 -6.28
CA VAL A 365 11.68 -5.70 -7.07
C VAL A 365 10.98 -7.05 -6.86
N ASP A 366 9.64 -7.06 -6.94
CA ASP A 366 8.84 -8.27 -6.81
C ASP A 366 9.11 -9.25 -7.99
N LEU A 367 9.84 -10.32 -7.70
CA LEU A 367 10.22 -11.38 -8.66
C LEU A 367 9.03 -12.23 -9.11
N ASN A 368 7.91 -12.18 -8.38
CA ASN A 368 6.72 -12.99 -8.60
C ASN A 368 5.55 -12.16 -9.14
N ARG A 369 5.78 -10.88 -9.42
CA ARG A 369 4.80 -10.01 -10.04
C ARG A 369 4.37 -10.64 -11.37
N ARG A 370 3.07 -10.88 -11.54
CA ARG A 370 2.52 -11.32 -12.81
C ARG A 370 2.41 -10.14 -13.77
N ALA A 371 2.82 -10.33 -15.02
CA ALA A 371 2.50 -9.39 -16.07
C ALA A 371 0.97 -9.25 -16.19
N ALA A 372 0.46 -8.05 -16.46
CA ALA A 372 -0.97 -7.83 -16.74
C ALA A 372 -1.35 -8.18 -18.20
N ASP A 373 -0.58 -9.06 -18.83
CA ASP A 373 -0.91 -9.61 -20.14
C ASP A 373 -1.93 -10.76 -20.02
N ILE A 374 -2.38 -11.31 -21.16
CA ILE A 374 -3.39 -12.37 -21.18
C ILE A 374 -2.93 -13.68 -20.52
N PHE A 375 -1.63 -13.85 -20.27
CA PHE A 375 -1.06 -15.07 -19.72
C PHE A 375 -0.74 -14.93 -18.23
N GLY A 376 -0.49 -13.73 -17.71
CA GLY A 376 -0.19 -13.54 -16.29
C GLY A 376 1.13 -14.16 -15.87
N GLY A 377 2.08 -14.28 -16.79
CA GLY A 377 3.38 -14.90 -16.52
C GLY A 377 4.21 -14.05 -15.54
N THR A 378 4.96 -14.70 -14.66
CA THR A 378 6.03 -14.04 -13.89
C THR A 378 7.31 -13.94 -14.73
N PRO A 379 8.34 -13.17 -14.31
CA PRO A 379 9.65 -13.15 -14.96
C PRO A 379 10.24 -14.56 -15.16
N LEU A 380 10.03 -15.47 -14.21
CA LEU A 380 10.51 -16.86 -14.31
C LEU A 380 9.74 -17.67 -15.37
N HIS A 381 8.44 -17.42 -15.56
CA HIS A 381 7.69 -18.01 -16.67
C HIS A 381 8.24 -17.56 -18.02
N TRP A 382 8.54 -16.27 -18.16
CA TRP A 382 9.09 -15.71 -19.40
C TRP A 382 10.49 -16.26 -19.67
N ALA A 383 11.35 -16.33 -18.65
CA ALA A 383 12.70 -16.88 -18.78
C ALA A 383 12.66 -18.36 -19.22
N ALA A 384 11.77 -19.15 -18.60
CA ALA A 384 11.60 -20.55 -18.94
C ALA A 384 11.00 -20.75 -20.35
N ALA A 385 9.96 -19.99 -20.71
CA ALA A 385 9.31 -20.07 -22.02
C ALA A 385 10.20 -19.60 -23.17
N LEU A 386 11.07 -18.60 -22.93
CA LEU A 386 12.00 -18.05 -23.92
C LEU A 386 13.34 -18.78 -23.96
N GLY A 387 13.54 -19.79 -23.09
CA GLY A 387 14.78 -20.57 -23.03
C GLY A 387 16.00 -19.82 -22.52
N ARG A 388 15.81 -18.79 -21.69
CA ARG A 388 16.90 -17.96 -21.15
C ARG A 388 17.51 -18.63 -19.91
N LEU A 389 18.35 -19.65 -20.12
CA LEU A 389 18.92 -20.47 -19.04
C LEU A 389 19.60 -19.64 -17.94
N GLU A 390 20.39 -18.63 -18.33
CA GLU A 390 21.07 -17.73 -17.37
C GLU A 390 20.07 -16.91 -16.54
N MET A 391 18.99 -16.43 -17.16
CA MET A 391 17.92 -15.72 -16.44
C MET A 391 17.15 -16.63 -15.49
N VAL A 392 16.90 -17.88 -15.88
CA VAL A 392 16.26 -18.87 -15.00
C VAL A 392 17.12 -19.08 -13.76
N ARG A 393 18.43 -19.24 -13.94
CA ARG A 393 19.37 -19.40 -12.83
C ARG A 393 19.37 -18.18 -11.91
N LEU A 394 19.54 -17.00 -12.48
CA LEU A 394 19.59 -15.73 -11.74
C LEU A 394 18.30 -15.46 -10.95
N LEU A 395 17.12 -15.75 -11.53
CA LEU A 395 15.84 -15.58 -10.83
C LEU A 395 15.65 -16.61 -9.71
N LEU A 396 16.09 -17.86 -9.90
CA LEU A 396 16.00 -18.91 -8.87
C LEU A 396 16.95 -18.65 -7.70
N GLU A 397 18.18 -18.23 -7.98
CA GLU A 397 19.16 -17.84 -6.96
C GLU A 397 18.66 -16.65 -6.13
N ALA A 398 17.86 -15.77 -6.74
CA ALA A 398 17.21 -14.64 -6.08
C ALA A 398 15.91 -14.99 -5.33
N GLY A 399 15.47 -16.24 -5.35
CA GLY A 399 14.28 -16.70 -4.63
C GLY A 399 12.95 -16.50 -5.37
N ALA A 400 12.94 -16.40 -6.70
CA ALA A 400 11.71 -16.43 -7.47
C ALA A 400 10.95 -17.75 -7.22
N ASP A 401 9.62 -17.67 -7.11
CA ASP A 401 8.77 -18.84 -6.87
C ASP A 401 8.77 -19.76 -8.10
N VAL A 402 9.51 -20.85 -7.98
CA VAL A 402 9.66 -21.89 -9.01
C VAL A 402 8.34 -22.57 -9.37
N ASN A 403 7.33 -22.49 -8.50
CA ASN A 403 6.02 -23.09 -8.67
C ASN A 403 4.91 -22.05 -8.87
N ALA A 404 5.27 -20.77 -9.11
CA ALA A 404 4.30 -19.72 -9.39
C ALA A 404 3.36 -20.16 -10.51
N LEU A 405 2.07 -19.83 -10.40
CA LEU A 405 1.12 -20.14 -11.46
C LEU A 405 0.91 -18.94 -12.37
N ASP A 406 0.80 -19.13 -13.69
CA ASP A 406 0.28 -18.11 -14.60
C ASP A 406 -1.27 -18.10 -14.58
N TYR A 407 -1.92 -17.25 -15.38
CA TYR A 407 -3.40 -17.22 -15.49
C TYR A 407 -4.01 -18.48 -16.08
N ARG A 408 -3.21 -19.31 -16.76
CA ARG A 408 -3.60 -20.63 -17.29
C ARG A 408 -3.31 -21.77 -16.31
N LYS A 409 -2.87 -21.45 -15.08
CA LYS A 409 -2.44 -22.41 -14.07
C LYS A 409 -1.24 -23.25 -14.51
N ALA A 410 -0.42 -22.74 -15.42
CA ALA A 410 0.85 -23.33 -15.77
C ALA A 410 1.95 -22.85 -14.82
N THR A 411 2.90 -23.71 -14.49
CA THR A 411 4.13 -23.36 -13.76
C THR A 411 5.23 -22.91 -14.72
N PRO A 412 6.35 -22.31 -14.25
CA PRO A 412 7.53 -22.11 -15.09
C PRO A 412 8.05 -23.41 -15.72
N LEU A 413 7.91 -24.54 -15.02
CA LEU A 413 8.30 -25.86 -15.53
C LEU A 413 7.41 -26.31 -16.70
N ASP A 414 6.12 -25.98 -16.66
CA ASP A 414 5.19 -26.22 -17.77
C ASP A 414 5.48 -25.24 -18.93
N ALA A 415 5.80 -23.99 -18.62
CA ALA A 415 6.13 -22.95 -19.59
C ALA A 415 7.38 -23.30 -20.43
N ALA A 416 8.39 -23.94 -19.84
CA ALA A 416 9.60 -24.43 -20.51
C ALA A 416 9.33 -25.40 -21.69
N GLY A 417 8.14 -26.00 -21.78
CA GLY A 417 7.75 -26.90 -22.87
C GLY A 417 7.07 -26.23 -24.07
N SER A 418 6.77 -24.93 -24.01
CA SER A 418 5.75 -24.32 -24.86
C SER A 418 6.25 -23.67 -26.16
N HIS A 419 7.56 -23.41 -26.29
CA HIS A 419 8.09 -22.63 -27.42
C HIS A 419 8.53 -23.53 -28.58
N PRO A 420 7.90 -23.42 -29.77
CA PRO A 420 8.36 -24.09 -30.98
C PRO A 420 9.69 -23.43 -31.40
N GLY A 421 10.78 -24.20 -31.43
CA GLY A 421 12.11 -23.71 -31.84
C GLY A 421 13.19 -23.65 -30.75
N LEU A 422 12.87 -23.94 -29.49
CA LEU A 422 13.92 -24.09 -28.46
C LEU A 422 14.74 -25.37 -28.65
N PRO A 423 16.09 -25.32 -28.63
CA PRO A 423 16.94 -26.50 -28.67
C PRO A 423 16.60 -27.49 -27.56
N GLY A 424 16.60 -28.79 -27.88
CA GLY A 424 16.24 -29.86 -26.94
C GLY A 424 17.11 -29.87 -25.67
N GLU A 425 18.40 -29.57 -25.82
CA GLU A 425 19.38 -29.50 -24.74
C GLU A 425 19.10 -28.33 -23.78
N THR A 426 18.87 -27.12 -24.30
CA THR A 426 18.52 -25.94 -23.50
C THR A 426 17.22 -26.16 -22.73
N ARG A 427 16.22 -26.79 -23.39
CA ARG A 427 14.96 -27.16 -22.75
C ARG A 427 15.17 -28.18 -21.62
N ALA A 428 16.01 -29.19 -21.83
CA ALA A 428 16.33 -30.17 -20.81
C ALA A 428 17.03 -29.52 -19.60
N ALA A 429 18.03 -28.68 -19.85
CA ALA A 429 18.79 -27.97 -18.82
C ALA A 429 17.89 -27.06 -17.97
N ILE A 430 16.99 -26.28 -18.58
CA ILE A 430 16.05 -25.43 -17.84
C ILE A 430 15.10 -26.26 -16.98
N ARG A 431 14.57 -27.37 -17.50
CA ARG A 431 13.66 -28.24 -16.74
C ARG A 431 14.38 -28.95 -15.61
N GLU A 432 15.63 -29.34 -15.80
CA GLU A 432 16.48 -29.91 -14.76
C GLU A 432 16.74 -28.87 -13.66
N LEU A 433 17.13 -27.65 -14.04
CA LEU A 433 17.39 -26.55 -13.11
C LEU A 433 16.16 -26.19 -12.27
N LEU A 434 15.00 -26.05 -12.92
CA LEU A 434 13.73 -25.81 -12.24
C LEU A 434 13.38 -26.95 -11.26
N ARG A 435 13.57 -28.22 -11.65
CA ARG A 435 13.34 -29.37 -10.75
C ARG A 435 14.31 -29.39 -9.57
N ALA A 436 15.58 -29.07 -9.80
CA ALA A 436 16.60 -29.00 -8.75
C ALA A 436 16.23 -27.98 -7.66
N HIS A 437 15.52 -26.91 -8.03
CA HIS A 437 15.02 -25.89 -7.11
C HIS A 437 13.60 -26.18 -6.58
N GLY A 438 13.08 -27.40 -6.77
CA GLY A 438 11.78 -27.83 -6.25
C GLY A 438 10.59 -27.56 -7.17
N GLY A 439 10.83 -27.21 -8.43
CA GLY A 439 9.82 -27.00 -9.46
C GLY A 439 9.09 -28.28 -9.84
N ARG A 440 7.75 -28.22 -9.86
CA ARG A 440 6.86 -29.33 -10.22
C ARG A 440 5.93 -28.90 -11.34
N SER A 441 5.48 -29.85 -12.16
CA SER A 441 4.43 -29.53 -13.15
C SER A 441 3.11 -29.25 -12.44
N ALA A 442 2.22 -28.45 -13.03
CA ALA A 442 0.91 -28.17 -12.45
C ALA A 442 0.11 -29.45 -12.11
N LYS A 443 0.29 -30.52 -12.89
CA LYS A 443 -0.32 -31.85 -12.66
C LYS A 443 0.28 -32.63 -11.48
N GLN A 444 1.52 -32.34 -11.11
CA GLN A 444 2.21 -32.95 -9.97
C GLN A 444 2.04 -32.11 -8.69
N ALA A 445 1.97 -30.79 -8.83
CA ALA A 445 1.62 -29.88 -7.74
C ALA A 445 0.20 -30.16 -7.20
N SER A 446 -0.74 -30.56 -8.07
CA SER A 446 -2.11 -30.91 -7.67
C SER A 446 -2.29 -32.32 -7.08
N LYS A 447 -1.33 -33.25 -7.29
CA LYS A 447 -1.38 -34.64 -6.78
C LYS A 447 -0.66 -34.84 -5.44
N ALA A 448 0.07 -33.85 -4.95
CA ALA A 448 0.74 -33.90 -3.64
C ALA A 448 -0.18 -33.53 -2.46
N SER A 449 -1.47 -33.35 -2.69
CA SER A 449 -2.49 -33.59 -1.67
C SER A 449 -3.24 -34.86 -2.07
N PRO A 450 -3.07 -35.96 -1.33
CA PRO A 450 -4.13 -36.29 -0.38
C PRO A 450 -3.67 -37.06 0.89
N VAL A 451 -4.65 -37.19 1.80
CA VAL A 451 -4.85 -38.18 2.87
C VAL A 451 -4.64 -37.66 4.30
N SER A 452 -5.76 -37.20 4.86
CA SER A 452 -6.16 -37.39 6.26
C SER A 452 -6.04 -38.85 6.68
N PRO A 453 -5.54 -39.20 7.88
CA PRO A 453 -5.81 -40.52 8.45
C PRO A 453 -7.04 -40.45 9.37
N ASP A 454 -8.05 -41.21 8.95
CA ASP A 454 -8.79 -42.19 9.73
C ASP A 454 -9.46 -41.77 11.05
N VAL A 455 -10.80 -41.76 10.96
CA VAL A 455 -11.70 -42.21 12.03
C VAL A 455 -11.67 -43.74 12.03
N GLU A 456 -11.42 -44.35 13.19
CA GLU A 456 -11.96 -45.67 13.53
C GLU A 456 -12.62 -45.66 14.92
N PRO A 457 -13.54 -46.61 15.19
CA PRO A 457 -14.73 -46.37 16.00
C PRO A 457 -14.73 -47.05 17.39
N ALA A 458 -15.72 -46.64 18.18
CA ALA A 458 -16.24 -47.16 19.47
C ALA A 458 -15.64 -48.44 20.08
N ALA A 459 -15.29 -48.39 21.38
CA ALA A 459 -15.86 -49.24 22.44
C ALA A 459 -15.32 -48.88 23.84
N ALA A 460 -16.23 -48.48 24.74
CA ALA A 460 -16.36 -48.81 26.18
C ALA A 460 -17.09 -47.68 26.91
#